data_AF-A0A955ABD0-F1
#
_entry.id   AF-A0A955ABD0-F1
#
_cell.length_a   1.000
_cell.length_b   1.000
_cell.length_c   1.000
_cell.angle_alpha   90.00
_cell.angle_beta   90.00
_cell.angle_gamma   90.00
#
_symmetry.space_group_name_H-M   'P 1'
#
loop_
_entity.id
_entity.type
_entity.pdbx_description
1 polymer ?
#
loop_
_entity_poly.entity_id
_entity_poly.type
_entity_poly.pdbx_seq_one_letter_code
_entity_poly.pdbx_strand_id
1 'polypeptide(L)'
;MGNGCSSIVASAPTGTSTSGQASPSRLGRLASFVGVPKKKQPSHDRLWRPDLAVLPYAEIENDRVQLRNIRDCDYRTENDYDVRHFDRQVRLSDLRTIDFIVVPFVNAPLIAHTMLSFGLASGEQIVFSVEARLEQGENYALVAGTNRDYELMWVVGTERDLIRLRTEVRKVDVYLYRTRATPEQVQRVFLAAVARVNQIARQPEFYDLVSNNCTTNIIDLVNELRPGSVPRDIRVLLPGSSDRMAYDLGLLAAQGPFEQIKS
;
A
#
# COMPACT_ATOMS: atom_id res chain seq x y z
N MET A 1 41.14 14.28 50.87
CA MET A 1 42.19 15.29 50.67
C MET A 1 41.65 16.25 49.62
N GLY A 2 40.99 17.36 49.93
CA GLY A 2 41.18 18.27 51.06
C GLY A 2 42.23 19.30 50.67
N ASN A 3 41.76 20.48 50.22
CA ASN A 3 42.36 21.83 50.25
C ASN A 3 41.61 22.69 49.21
N GLY A 4 40.94 23.79 49.51
CA GLY A 4 40.84 24.56 50.74
C GLY A 4 40.67 26.05 50.43
N CYS A 5 39.64 26.66 51.04
CA CYS A 5 39.64 28.01 51.66
C CYS A 5 39.72 29.25 50.75
N SER A 6 39.11 30.41 51.05
CA SER A 6 38.45 31.00 52.23
C SER A 6 37.60 32.19 51.72
N SER A 7 36.32 32.38 52.10
CA SER A 7 35.79 33.26 53.20
C SER A 7 36.30 34.72 53.14
N ILE A 8 35.46 35.77 53.25
CA ILE A 8 34.86 36.36 54.48
C ILE A 8 33.91 37.53 54.05
N VAL A 9 32.62 37.56 54.43
CA VAL A 9 31.89 38.24 55.56
C VAL A 9 31.62 39.76 55.45
N ALA A 10 30.39 40.13 55.89
CA ALA A 10 29.88 41.42 56.42
C ALA A 10 29.12 42.30 55.39
N SER A 11 27.96 42.92 55.66
CA SER A 11 27.18 43.14 56.89
C SER A 11 25.84 43.81 56.51
N ALA A 12 24.76 43.55 57.25
CA ALA A 12 23.51 44.34 57.23
C ALA A 12 23.71 45.68 57.98
N PRO A 13 22.86 46.71 57.75
CA PRO A 13 21.66 46.83 58.59
C PRO A 13 20.41 47.51 57.96
N THR A 14 19.25 47.14 58.54
CA THR A 14 18.01 47.89 58.85
C THR A 14 17.53 49.10 58.01
N GLY A 15 16.24 49.10 57.64
CA GLY A 15 15.50 50.35 57.39
C GLY A 15 14.12 50.21 56.72
N THR A 16 13.09 50.10 57.56
CA THR A 16 11.73 50.72 57.44
C THR A 16 10.82 50.54 56.20
N SER A 17 9.55 50.27 56.55
CA SER A 17 8.32 50.21 55.76
C SER A 17 8.05 51.37 54.79
N THR A 18 7.35 51.09 53.69
CA THR A 18 6.12 51.81 53.29
C THR A 18 5.37 51.09 52.16
N SER A 19 4.06 51.12 52.29
CA SER A 19 3.01 50.68 51.36
C SER A 19 3.05 51.34 49.98
N GLY A 20 2.60 50.64 48.92
CA GLY A 20 2.22 51.32 47.67
C GLY A 20 2.05 50.45 46.43
N GLN A 21 0.86 49.87 46.27
CA GLN A 21 0.06 49.77 45.03
C GLN A 21 0.73 49.32 43.70
N ALA A 22 0.33 48.11 43.30
CA ALA A 22 -0.01 47.63 41.95
C ALA A 22 0.75 48.19 40.72
N SER A 23 1.63 47.34 40.17
CA SER A 23 2.18 47.45 38.82
C SER A 23 1.13 47.04 37.77
N PRO A 24 0.99 47.75 36.63
CA PRO A 24 0.02 47.38 35.61
C PRO A 24 0.44 46.07 34.92
N SER A 25 -0.46 45.09 34.95
CA SER A 25 -0.34 43.80 34.31
C SER A 25 -0.04 43.97 32.81
N ARG A 26 1.15 43.48 32.40
CA ARG A 26 1.41 43.23 30.98
C ARG A 26 0.44 42.15 30.52
N LEU A 27 -0.61 42.54 29.80
CA LEU A 27 -1.39 41.61 28.97
C LEU A 27 -0.44 41.01 27.93
N GLY A 28 0.11 39.83 28.24
CA GLY A 28 0.75 38.99 27.25
C GLY A 28 -0.31 38.55 26.24
N ARG A 29 -0.23 39.06 25.01
CA ARG A 29 -0.96 38.48 23.89
C ARG A 29 -0.43 37.05 23.71
N LEU A 30 -1.21 36.06 24.17
CA LEU A 30 -1.09 34.69 23.69
C LEU A 30 -1.43 34.71 22.20
N ALA A 31 -0.40 34.82 21.37
CA ALA A 31 -0.52 34.49 19.97
C ALA A 31 -0.75 32.98 19.90
N SER A 32 -2.03 32.58 19.83
CA SER A 32 -2.40 31.23 19.43
C SER A 32 -1.89 31.04 18.00
N PHE A 33 -0.71 30.43 17.87
CA PHE A 33 -0.30 29.84 16.61
C PHE A 33 -1.28 28.70 16.35
N VAL A 34 -2.36 28.99 15.63
CA VAL A 34 -3.09 27.96 14.90
C VAL A 34 -2.11 27.50 13.82
N GLY A 35 -1.33 26.47 14.15
CA GLY A 35 -0.46 25.83 13.19
C GLY A 35 -1.32 25.40 12.01
N VAL A 36 -1.05 25.96 10.82
CA VAL A 36 -1.61 25.44 9.59
C VAL A 36 -1.24 23.96 9.55
N PRO A 37 -2.21 23.02 9.49
CA PRO A 37 -1.87 21.60 9.44
C PRO A 37 -0.98 21.39 8.21
N LYS A 38 0.28 21.00 8.43
CA LYS A 38 1.17 20.62 7.34
C LYS A 38 0.48 19.49 6.58
N LYS A 39 0.12 19.72 5.32
CA LYS A 39 -0.29 18.65 4.41
C LYS A 39 0.77 17.55 4.50
N LYS A 40 0.43 16.38 5.04
CA LYS A 40 1.30 15.19 4.97
C LYS A 40 1.69 15.02 3.50
N GLN A 41 2.99 14.92 3.23
CA GLN A 41 3.54 14.53 1.94
C GLN A 41 3.87 13.04 2.00
N PRO A 42 3.62 12.28 0.92
CA PRO A 42 3.95 10.87 0.90
C PRO A 42 5.48 10.73 0.97
N SER A 43 5.98 9.72 1.67
CA SER A 43 7.42 9.51 1.85
C SER A 43 7.75 8.03 1.74
N HIS A 44 9.00 7.72 1.39
CA HIS A 44 9.57 6.39 1.61
C HIS A 44 10.37 6.30 2.91
N ASP A 45 10.67 7.45 3.53
CA ASP A 45 11.41 7.55 4.78
C ASP A 45 10.44 7.61 5.96
N ARG A 46 10.01 6.42 6.39
CA ARG A 46 9.20 6.15 7.60
C ARG A 46 9.62 4.85 8.23
N LEU A 47 9.20 4.64 9.47
CA LEU A 47 9.36 3.36 10.13
C LEU A 47 8.26 2.40 9.65
N TRP A 48 8.48 1.73 8.54
CA TRP A 48 7.52 0.79 7.96
C TRP A 48 7.41 -0.51 8.75
N ARG A 49 6.26 -1.17 8.66
CA ARG A 49 6.16 -2.57 9.07
C ARG A 49 7.17 -3.44 8.31
N PRO A 50 7.73 -4.50 8.92
CA PRO A 50 8.76 -5.33 8.30
C PRO A 50 8.37 -5.90 6.93
N ASP A 51 7.11 -6.31 6.76
CA ASP A 51 6.58 -6.85 5.50
C ASP A 51 6.36 -5.81 4.40
N LEU A 52 6.50 -4.52 4.72
CA LEU A 52 6.26 -3.38 3.84
C LEU A 52 7.47 -2.43 3.76
N ALA A 53 8.60 -2.81 4.38
CA ALA A 53 9.78 -1.96 4.50
C ALA A 53 10.60 -1.86 3.20
N VAL A 54 10.64 -2.92 2.41
CA VAL A 54 11.45 -2.98 1.17
C VAL A 54 10.54 -2.85 -0.04
N LEU A 55 10.83 -1.87 -0.90
CA LEU A 55 10.06 -1.65 -2.14
C LEU A 55 10.59 -2.53 -3.28
N PRO A 56 9.71 -3.19 -4.05
CA PRO A 56 10.10 -3.81 -5.30
C PRO A 56 10.39 -2.78 -6.38
N TYR A 57 11.26 -3.14 -7.30
CA TYR A 57 11.53 -2.41 -8.53
C TYR A 57 11.97 -3.39 -9.62
N ALA A 58 12.10 -2.93 -10.85
CA ALA A 58 12.56 -3.75 -11.95
C ALA A 58 13.40 -2.98 -12.97
N GLU A 59 14.35 -3.69 -13.56
CA GLU A 59 15.14 -3.25 -14.70
C GLU A 59 14.61 -3.95 -15.96
N ILE A 60 14.41 -3.20 -17.05
CA ILE A 60 13.84 -3.75 -18.29
C ILE A 60 14.88 -3.62 -19.40
N GLU A 61 15.23 -4.74 -20.00
CA GLU A 61 16.15 -4.84 -21.13
C GLU A 61 15.53 -5.72 -22.23
N ASN A 62 14.88 -5.09 -23.21
CA ASN A 62 14.15 -5.77 -24.29
C ASN A 62 13.11 -6.76 -23.73
N ASP A 63 13.32 -8.05 -23.97
CA ASP A 63 12.47 -9.15 -23.51
C ASP A 63 12.75 -9.57 -22.06
N ARG A 64 13.78 -9.03 -21.40
CA ARG A 64 14.16 -9.41 -20.04
C ARG A 64 13.73 -8.35 -19.03
N VAL A 65 12.95 -8.76 -18.04
CA VAL A 65 12.60 -7.95 -16.88
C VAL A 65 13.25 -8.55 -15.66
N GLN A 66 14.19 -7.83 -15.06
CA GLN A 66 14.83 -8.21 -13.81
C GLN A 66 14.03 -7.61 -12.65
N LEU A 67 13.17 -8.41 -12.04
CA LEU A 67 12.44 -8.05 -10.84
C LEU A 67 13.37 -8.13 -9.63
N ARG A 68 13.28 -7.13 -8.76
CA ARG A 68 14.09 -6.97 -7.56
C ARG A 68 13.19 -6.89 -6.33
N ASN A 69 13.66 -7.47 -5.23
CA ASN A 69 12.94 -7.49 -3.95
C ASN A 69 11.54 -8.12 -4.04
N ILE A 70 11.42 -9.26 -4.72
CA ILE A 70 10.19 -10.07 -4.68
C ILE A 70 10.01 -10.59 -3.27
N ARG A 71 8.86 -10.30 -2.65
CA ARG A 71 8.55 -10.67 -1.28
C ARG A 71 8.08 -12.13 -1.18
N ASP A 72 8.59 -12.83 -0.18
CA ASP A 72 8.18 -14.19 0.17
C ASP A 72 8.06 -14.34 1.69
N CYS A 73 7.00 -13.76 2.24
CA CYS A 73 6.67 -13.89 3.66
C CYS A 73 6.22 -15.32 4.01
N ASP A 74 6.78 -15.89 5.08
CA ASP A 74 6.31 -17.14 5.67
C ASP A 74 5.54 -16.88 6.97
N TYR A 75 4.22 -16.90 6.88
CA TYR A 75 3.34 -16.54 7.99
C TYR A 75 3.07 -17.71 8.93
N ARG A 76 3.17 -17.43 10.24
CA ARG A 76 2.64 -18.26 11.35
C ARG A 76 1.35 -17.66 11.89
N THR A 77 1.32 -16.35 12.05
CA THR A 77 0.13 -15.54 12.32
C THR A 77 0.20 -14.23 11.52
N GLU A 78 -0.82 -13.38 11.59
CA GLU A 78 -0.80 -12.07 10.90
C GLU A 78 0.32 -11.14 11.40
N ASN A 79 0.78 -11.31 12.65
CA ASN A 79 1.81 -10.49 13.29
C ASN A 79 3.11 -11.26 13.58
N ASP A 80 3.19 -12.53 13.18
CA ASP A 80 4.38 -13.37 13.33
C ASP A 80 4.69 -14.08 12.02
N TYR A 81 5.78 -13.63 11.38
CA TYR A 81 6.18 -14.07 10.05
C TYR A 81 7.66 -13.78 9.82
N ASP A 82 8.28 -14.55 8.92
CA ASP A 82 9.61 -14.25 8.42
C ASP A 82 9.49 -13.56 7.06
N VAL A 83 10.12 -12.40 6.90
CA VAL A 83 10.13 -11.67 5.64
C VAL A 83 11.40 -11.99 4.88
N ARG A 84 11.26 -12.49 3.66
CA ARG A 84 12.38 -12.74 2.75
C ARG A 84 12.14 -11.99 1.44
N HIS A 85 13.24 -11.59 0.81
CA HIS A 85 13.23 -10.98 -0.49
C HIS A 85 14.21 -11.69 -1.41
N PHE A 86 13.84 -11.86 -2.68
CA PHE A 86 14.71 -12.43 -3.69
C PHE A 86 14.52 -11.71 -5.04
N ASP A 87 15.47 -11.91 -5.94
CA ASP A 87 15.43 -11.33 -7.28
C ASP A 87 15.12 -12.41 -8.32
N ARG A 88 14.43 -12.02 -9.39
CA ARG A 88 14.09 -12.95 -10.47
C ARG A 88 14.09 -12.27 -11.84
N GLN A 89 14.70 -12.92 -12.81
CA GLN A 89 14.53 -12.55 -14.21
C GLN A 89 13.29 -13.24 -14.78
N VAL A 90 12.44 -12.44 -15.43
CA VAL A 90 11.28 -12.88 -16.21
C VAL A 90 11.55 -12.51 -17.67
N ARG A 91 11.33 -13.46 -18.59
CA ARG A 91 11.24 -13.10 -20.01
C ARG A 91 9.80 -12.78 -20.35
N LEU A 92 9.55 -11.73 -21.12
CA LEU A 92 8.19 -11.42 -21.57
C LEU A 92 7.64 -12.56 -22.43
N SER A 93 8.50 -13.19 -23.23
CA SER A 93 8.17 -14.39 -24.00
C SER A 93 7.72 -15.59 -23.16
N ASP A 94 8.03 -15.61 -21.86
CA ASP A 94 7.65 -16.68 -20.94
C ASP A 94 6.30 -16.43 -20.27
N LEU A 95 5.73 -15.23 -20.38
CA LEU A 95 4.40 -14.94 -19.86
C LEU A 95 3.33 -15.69 -20.66
N ARG A 96 2.41 -16.34 -19.95
CA ARG A 96 1.37 -17.21 -20.54
C ARG A 96 -0.02 -16.79 -20.14
N THR A 97 -0.23 -16.54 -18.86
CA THR A 97 -1.56 -16.28 -18.31
C THR A 97 -1.51 -15.10 -17.37
N ILE A 98 -2.67 -14.47 -17.20
CA ILE A 98 -2.92 -13.56 -16.10
C ILE A 98 -4.22 -13.97 -15.43
N ASP A 99 -4.16 -14.15 -14.11
CA ASP A 99 -5.27 -14.49 -13.25
C ASP A 99 -5.64 -13.26 -12.42
N PHE A 100 -6.94 -12.96 -12.35
CA PHE A 100 -7.48 -11.86 -11.55
C PHE A 100 -7.95 -12.42 -10.21
N ILE A 101 -7.39 -11.91 -9.11
CA ILE A 101 -7.70 -12.39 -7.77
C ILE A 101 -8.51 -11.34 -7.02
N VAL A 102 -9.60 -11.76 -6.38
CA VAL A 102 -10.49 -10.90 -5.59
C VAL A 102 -10.65 -11.46 -4.18
N VAL A 103 -10.46 -10.61 -3.19
CA VAL A 103 -10.52 -10.93 -1.76
C VAL A 103 -11.52 -10.00 -1.11
N PRO A 104 -12.79 -10.41 -0.90
CA PRO A 104 -13.79 -9.57 -0.28
C PRO A 104 -13.44 -9.25 1.17
N PHE A 105 -13.77 -8.04 1.62
CA PHE A 105 -13.70 -7.73 3.05
C PHE A 105 -14.94 -8.27 3.76
N VAL A 106 -14.73 -9.10 4.79
CA VAL A 106 -15.79 -9.81 5.54
C VAL A 106 -16.94 -8.89 5.99
N ASN A 107 -16.61 -7.68 6.45
CA ASN A 107 -17.59 -6.72 6.98
C ASN A 107 -17.89 -5.55 6.03
N ALA A 108 -17.38 -5.60 4.80
CA ALA A 108 -17.57 -4.55 3.80
C ALA A 108 -17.57 -5.16 2.39
N PRO A 109 -18.58 -5.97 2.03
CA PRO A 109 -18.58 -6.76 0.79
C PRO A 109 -18.55 -5.92 -0.49
N LEU A 110 -18.88 -4.63 -0.42
CA LEU A 110 -18.71 -3.69 -1.54
C LEU A 110 -17.25 -3.29 -1.78
N ILE A 111 -16.35 -3.67 -0.87
CA ILE A 111 -14.92 -3.45 -0.89
C ILE A 111 -14.25 -4.82 -0.92
N ALA A 112 -13.24 -4.93 -1.76
CA ALA A 112 -12.42 -6.10 -1.97
C ALA A 112 -11.01 -5.64 -2.24
N HIS A 113 -10.07 -6.50 -1.93
CA HIS A 113 -8.69 -6.34 -2.34
C HIS A 113 -8.47 -7.15 -3.62
N THR A 114 -7.87 -6.52 -4.63
CA THR A 114 -7.67 -7.13 -5.95
C THR A 114 -6.19 -7.27 -6.28
N MET A 115 -5.81 -8.37 -6.91
CA MET A 115 -4.42 -8.70 -7.28
C MET A 115 -4.38 -9.31 -8.69
N LEU A 116 -3.19 -9.30 -9.30
CA LEU A 116 -2.92 -9.94 -10.58
C LEU A 116 -1.83 -11.00 -10.39
N SER A 117 -2.10 -12.25 -10.82
CA SER A 117 -1.11 -13.33 -10.82
C SER A 117 -0.70 -13.63 -12.26
N PHE A 118 0.59 -13.49 -12.56
CA PHE A 118 1.16 -13.73 -13.88
C PHE A 118 1.80 -15.12 -13.95
N GLY A 119 1.26 -15.97 -14.83
CA GLY A 119 1.75 -17.31 -15.04
C GLY A 119 2.85 -17.37 -16.07
N LEU A 120 3.98 -17.98 -15.70
CA LEU A 120 5.12 -18.23 -16.55
C LEU A 120 5.03 -19.60 -17.25
N ALA A 121 5.78 -19.76 -18.33
CA ALA A 121 5.89 -21.03 -19.06
C ALA A 121 6.43 -22.19 -18.21
N SER A 122 7.14 -21.89 -17.11
CA SER A 122 7.59 -22.87 -16.12
C SER A 122 6.47 -23.39 -15.20
N GLY A 123 5.29 -22.78 -15.22
CA GLY A 123 4.20 -23.02 -14.27
C GLY A 123 4.28 -22.18 -12.99
N GLU A 124 5.36 -21.42 -12.80
CA GLU A 124 5.51 -20.47 -11.69
C GLU A 124 4.57 -19.26 -11.86
N GLN A 125 4.12 -18.70 -10.73
CA GLN A 125 3.21 -17.55 -10.67
C GLN A 125 3.89 -16.40 -9.94
N ILE A 126 3.77 -15.18 -10.49
CA ILE A 126 4.25 -13.95 -9.84
C ILE A 126 3.06 -13.04 -9.61
N VAL A 127 2.82 -12.70 -8.34
CA VAL A 127 1.64 -11.96 -7.93
C VAL A 127 2.00 -10.50 -7.67
N PHE A 128 1.21 -9.60 -8.26
CA PHE A 128 1.28 -8.17 -8.04
C PHE A 128 0.05 -7.75 -7.24
N SER A 129 0.30 -7.08 -6.13
CA SER A 129 -0.73 -6.57 -5.23
C SER A 129 -0.51 -5.08 -4.97
N VAL A 130 -1.60 -4.31 -4.98
CA VAL A 130 -1.58 -2.91 -4.57
C VAL A 130 -2.08 -2.83 -3.13
N GLU A 131 -1.19 -2.45 -2.23
CA GLU A 131 -1.42 -2.47 -0.78
C GLU A 131 -1.31 -1.05 -0.20
N ALA A 132 -2.03 -0.84 0.90
CA ALA A 132 -1.73 0.27 1.79
C ALA A 132 -0.41 -0.04 2.53
N ARG A 133 0.54 0.88 2.46
CA ARG A 133 1.84 0.79 3.11
C ARG A 133 1.71 1.33 4.53
N LEU A 134 1.86 0.44 5.52
CA LEU A 134 1.62 0.73 6.92
C LEU A 134 2.93 0.96 7.68
N GLU A 135 2.95 1.98 8.53
CA GLU A 135 4.01 2.22 9.51
C GLU A 135 3.94 1.22 10.67
N GLN A 136 5.04 1.05 11.40
CA GLN A 136 5.13 0.17 12.54
C GLN A 136 4.13 0.61 13.62
N GLY A 137 3.27 -0.33 14.05
CA GLY A 137 2.21 -0.06 15.02
C GLY A 137 0.90 0.41 14.40
N GLU A 138 0.85 0.67 13.10
CA GLU A 138 -0.41 0.97 12.41
C GLU A 138 -1.19 -0.29 12.08
N ASN A 139 -2.50 -0.21 12.30
CA ASN A 139 -3.47 -1.16 11.80
C ASN A 139 -4.22 -0.53 10.64
N TYR A 140 -4.49 -1.32 9.61
CA TYR A 140 -5.31 -0.84 8.51
C TYR A 140 -6.74 -0.58 9.01
N ALA A 141 -7.18 0.66 8.87
CA ALA A 141 -8.55 1.06 9.10
C ALA A 141 -9.16 1.45 7.76
N LEU A 142 -10.27 0.82 7.40
CA LEU A 142 -11.03 1.17 6.20
C LEU A 142 -11.81 2.45 6.47
N VAL A 143 -11.11 3.58 6.50
CA VAL A 143 -11.73 4.89 6.62
C VAL A 143 -12.14 5.32 5.22
N ALA A 144 -13.45 5.46 4.97
CA ALA A 144 -13.94 6.08 3.76
C ALA A 144 -13.48 7.55 3.73
N GLY A 145 -12.34 7.83 3.13
CA GLY A 145 -11.80 9.18 3.11
C GLY A 145 -10.44 9.28 2.45
N THR A 146 -10.29 10.31 1.62
CA THR A 146 -9.06 10.76 0.94
C THR A 146 -8.02 11.35 1.92
N ASN A 147 -7.99 10.88 3.17
CA ASN A 147 -7.28 11.54 4.26
C ASN A 147 -5.76 11.37 4.22
N ARG A 148 -5.22 10.66 3.21
CA ARG A 148 -3.79 10.43 3.02
C ARG A 148 -3.18 9.74 4.24
N ASP A 149 -3.94 8.80 4.80
CA ASP A 149 -3.60 8.08 6.01
C ASP A 149 -2.50 7.04 5.75
N TYR A 150 -2.42 6.50 4.54
CA TYR A 150 -1.44 5.49 4.15
C TYR A 150 -0.78 5.82 2.81
N GLU A 151 0.50 5.49 2.67
CA GLU A 151 1.20 5.47 1.39
C GLU A 151 0.77 4.25 0.55
N LEU A 152 0.90 4.35 -0.77
CA LEU A 152 0.68 3.24 -1.69
C LEU A 152 1.96 2.39 -1.78
N MET A 153 1.81 1.06 -1.79
CA MET A 153 2.88 0.15 -2.17
C MET A 153 2.36 -0.86 -3.20
N TRP A 154 3.15 -1.10 -4.23
CA TRP A 154 3.02 -2.34 -5.00
C TRP A 154 3.87 -3.40 -4.31
N VAL A 155 3.27 -4.52 -3.95
CA VAL A 155 3.97 -5.73 -3.54
C VAL A 155 4.06 -6.64 -4.77
N VAL A 156 5.28 -7.06 -5.09
CA VAL A 156 5.54 -8.16 -6.03
C VAL A 156 5.96 -9.34 -5.18
N GLY A 157 5.21 -10.45 -5.23
CA GLY A 157 5.41 -11.58 -4.33
C GLY A 157 5.02 -12.92 -4.93
N THR A 158 5.22 -13.97 -4.14
CA THR A 158 4.80 -15.33 -4.49
C THR A 158 3.31 -15.54 -4.15
N GLU A 159 2.67 -16.53 -4.77
CA GLU A 159 1.34 -16.97 -4.33
C GLU A 159 1.35 -17.49 -2.89
N ARG A 160 2.45 -18.13 -2.47
CA ARG A 160 2.62 -18.60 -1.09
C ARG A 160 2.63 -17.45 -0.08
N ASP A 161 3.17 -16.30 -0.42
CA ASP A 161 3.08 -15.10 0.42
C ASP A 161 1.66 -14.55 0.38
N LEU A 162 1.21 -14.13 -0.80
CA LEU A 162 0.03 -13.28 -0.91
C LEU A 162 -1.27 -14.06 -0.72
N ILE A 163 -1.44 -15.23 -1.34
CA ILE A 163 -2.69 -15.98 -1.26
C ILE A 163 -2.82 -16.66 0.11
N ARG A 164 -1.76 -17.31 0.61
CA ARG A 164 -1.79 -18.03 1.89
C ARG A 164 -2.09 -17.12 3.08
N LEU A 165 -1.62 -15.87 3.07
CA LEU A 165 -1.96 -14.88 4.09
C LEU A 165 -3.49 -14.74 4.21
N ARG A 166 -4.21 -14.82 3.09
CA ARG A 166 -5.65 -14.62 3.04
C ARG A 166 -6.40 -15.91 3.37
N THR A 167 -6.00 -17.05 2.80
CA THR A 167 -6.71 -18.32 2.99
C THR A 167 -6.41 -19.01 4.33
N GLU A 168 -5.14 -19.10 4.73
CA GLU A 168 -4.74 -19.93 5.89
C GLU A 168 -4.62 -19.12 7.18
N VAL A 169 -4.16 -17.86 7.06
CA VAL A 169 -3.88 -17.01 8.22
C VAL A 169 -5.11 -16.17 8.59
N ARG A 170 -5.62 -15.37 7.64
CA ARG A 170 -6.82 -14.55 7.84
C ARG A 170 -8.12 -15.34 7.71
N LYS A 171 -8.08 -16.51 7.06
CA LYS A 171 -9.25 -17.38 6.82
C LYS A 171 -10.41 -16.64 6.16
N VAL A 172 -10.09 -15.89 5.11
CA VAL A 172 -11.05 -15.17 4.28
C VAL A 172 -11.16 -15.81 2.90
N ASP A 173 -12.30 -15.60 2.25
CA ASP A 173 -12.53 -16.07 0.89
C ASP A 173 -11.58 -15.38 -0.10
N VAL A 174 -11.05 -16.18 -1.03
CA VAL A 174 -10.21 -15.72 -2.12
C VAL A 174 -10.74 -16.34 -3.40
N TYR A 175 -11.14 -15.50 -4.35
CA TYR A 175 -11.59 -15.95 -5.66
C TYR A 175 -10.51 -15.68 -6.71
N LEU A 176 -10.18 -16.69 -7.50
CA LEU A 176 -9.19 -16.61 -8.56
C LEU A 176 -9.87 -16.85 -9.91
N TYR A 177 -9.76 -15.88 -10.80
CA TYR A 177 -10.41 -15.92 -12.11
C TYR A 177 -9.39 -15.92 -13.24
N ARG A 178 -9.39 -16.99 -14.04
CA ARG A 178 -8.65 -17.03 -15.31
C ARG A 178 -9.21 -15.98 -16.26
N THR A 179 -8.34 -15.16 -16.84
CA THR A 179 -8.72 -14.19 -17.87
C THR A 179 -8.63 -14.77 -19.28
N ARG A 180 -9.23 -14.07 -20.24
CA ARG A 180 -9.13 -14.37 -21.69
C ARG A 180 -7.98 -13.65 -22.39
N ALA A 181 -7.05 -13.05 -21.64
CA ALA A 181 -5.96 -12.28 -22.21
C ALA A 181 -5.06 -13.14 -23.12
N THR A 182 -4.74 -12.65 -24.32
CA THR A 182 -3.74 -13.29 -25.18
C THR A 182 -2.33 -13.11 -24.59
N PRO A 183 -1.33 -13.92 -24.97
CA PRO A 183 0.04 -13.74 -24.50
C PRO A 183 0.58 -12.31 -24.68
N GLU A 184 0.26 -11.65 -25.80
CA GLU A 184 0.66 -10.27 -26.08
C GLU A 184 -0.06 -9.27 -25.15
N GLN A 185 -1.31 -9.55 -24.76
CA GLN A 185 -2.01 -8.75 -23.75
C GLN A 185 -1.41 -8.95 -22.37
N VAL A 186 -1.09 -10.20 -21.98
CA VAL A 186 -0.42 -10.50 -20.70
C VAL A 186 0.90 -9.74 -20.59
N GLN A 187 1.73 -9.76 -21.64
CA GLN A 187 3.00 -9.02 -21.68
C GLN A 187 2.81 -7.51 -21.48
N ARG A 188 1.82 -6.92 -22.15
CA ARG A 188 1.52 -5.49 -22.03
C ARG A 188 1.06 -5.12 -20.62
N VAL A 189 0.17 -5.90 -20.00
CA VAL A 189 -0.27 -5.68 -18.61
C VAL A 189 0.90 -5.81 -17.64
N PHE A 190 1.75 -6.83 -17.84
CA PHE A 190 2.92 -7.04 -17.00
C PHE A 190 3.86 -5.84 -17.05
N LEU A 191 4.18 -5.34 -18.24
CA LEU A 191 5.03 -4.16 -18.40
C LEU A 191 4.42 -2.90 -17.77
N ALA A 192 3.12 -2.70 -17.91
CA ALA A 192 2.44 -1.55 -17.31
C ALA A 192 2.38 -1.66 -15.78
N ALA A 193 2.18 -2.85 -15.21
CA ALA A 193 2.30 -3.10 -13.78
C ALA A 193 3.73 -2.83 -13.27
N VAL A 194 4.74 -3.30 -14.00
CA VAL A 194 6.16 -3.02 -13.70
C VAL A 194 6.46 -1.52 -13.78
N ALA A 195 5.88 -0.80 -14.74
CA ALA A 195 6.04 0.65 -14.82
C ALA A 195 5.48 1.35 -13.58
N ARG A 196 4.31 0.93 -13.08
CA ARG A 196 3.74 1.44 -11.81
C ARG A 196 4.59 1.09 -10.59
N VAL A 197 5.07 -0.16 -10.49
CA VAL A 197 6.03 -0.57 -9.44
C VAL A 197 7.23 0.38 -9.42
N ASN A 198 7.85 0.62 -10.58
CA ASN A 198 9.00 1.51 -10.72
C ASN A 198 8.68 2.98 -10.44
N GLN A 199 7.49 3.45 -10.78
CA GLN A 199 7.04 4.81 -10.46
C GLN A 199 6.93 4.98 -8.94
N ILE A 200 6.25 4.06 -8.26
CA ILE A 200 6.08 4.10 -6.81
C ILE A 200 7.40 3.95 -6.08
N ALA A 201 8.35 3.15 -6.60
CA ALA A 201 9.68 3.04 -6.02
C ALA A 201 10.49 4.36 -6.09
N ARG A 202 10.22 5.22 -7.08
CA ARG A 202 10.90 6.51 -7.27
C ARG A 202 10.19 7.67 -6.59
N GLN A 203 8.86 7.66 -6.62
CA GLN A 203 8.02 8.74 -6.13
C GLN A 203 6.90 8.16 -5.27
N PRO A 204 6.91 8.41 -3.95
CA PRO A 204 5.87 7.91 -3.08
C PRO A 204 4.54 8.59 -3.42
N GLU A 205 3.47 7.82 -3.41
CA GLU A 205 2.10 8.29 -3.59
C GLU A 205 1.27 7.88 -2.36
N PHE A 206 0.19 8.61 -2.08
CA PHE A 206 -0.78 8.16 -1.10
C PHE A 206 -1.70 7.09 -1.68
N TYR A 207 -2.06 6.11 -0.85
CA TYR A 207 -3.15 5.20 -1.13
C TYR A 207 -4.47 5.96 -1.01
N ASP A 208 -5.32 5.86 -2.03
CA ASP A 208 -6.61 6.54 -2.06
C ASP A 208 -7.70 5.57 -2.51
N LEU A 209 -8.70 5.36 -1.64
CA LEU A 209 -9.78 4.41 -1.88
C LEU A 209 -10.66 4.76 -3.09
N VAL A 210 -10.58 5.97 -3.64
CA VAL A 210 -11.42 6.44 -4.75
C VAL A 210 -10.63 6.48 -6.07
N SER A 211 -9.36 6.85 -6.03
CA SER A 211 -8.58 7.19 -7.24
C SER A 211 -7.26 6.47 -7.39
N ASN A 212 -6.71 5.86 -6.32
CA ASN A 212 -5.42 5.19 -6.36
C ASN A 212 -5.42 3.98 -5.41
N ASN A 213 -6.20 2.97 -5.82
CA ASN A 213 -6.40 1.71 -5.11
C ASN A 213 -6.10 0.52 -6.04
N CYS A 214 -6.22 -0.69 -5.49
CA CYS A 214 -6.02 -1.93 -6.23
C CYS A 214 -6.88 -2.05 -7.50
N THR A 215 -8.17 -1.73 -7.43
CA THR A 215 -9.10 -1.86 -8.55
C THR A 215 -8.92 -0.81 -9.64
N THR A 216 -8.69 0.45 -9.27
CA THR A 216 -8.48 1.58 -10.22
C THR A 216 -7.18 1.41 -10.99
N ASN A 217 -6.09 1.02 -10.32
CA ASN A 217 -4.82 0.73 -11.00
C ASN A 217 -4.98 -0.46 -11.97
N ILE A 218 -5.70 -1.52 -11.60
CA ILE A 218 -5.95 -2.66 -12.51
C ILE A 218 -6.82 -2.25 -13.70
N ILE A 219 -7.80 -1.37 -13.50
CA ILE A 219 -8.65 -0.85 -14.59
C ILE A 219 -7.85 0.00 -15.57
N ASP A 220 -6.92 0.81 -15.10
CA ASP A 220 -6.02 1.57 -15.98
C ASP A 220 -5.21 0.62 -16.85
N LEU A 221 -4.67 -0.47 -16.28
CA LEU A 221 -3.99 -1.52 -17.03
C LEU A 221 -4.88 -2.16 -18.11
N VAL A 222 -6.16 -2.43 -17.79
CA VAL A 222 -7.12 -3.00 -18.76
C VAL A 222 -7.49 -2.01 -19.86
N ASN A 223 -7.67 -0.73 -19.53
CA ASN A 223 -7.98 0.31 -20.50
C ASN A 223 -6.79 0.65 -21.41
N GLU A 224 -5.55 0.48 -20.97
CA GLU A 224 -4.37 0.53 -21.84
C GLU A 224 -4.37 -0.59 -22.89
N LEU A 225 -4.85 -1.79 -22.55
CA LEU A 225 -4.93 -2.90 -23.50
C LEU A 225 -6.03 -2.73 -24.54
N ARG A 226 -7.18 -2.17 -24.12
CA ARG A 226 -8.36 -1.99 -24.96
C ARG A 226 -9.08 -0.70 -24.51
N PRO A 227 -8.76 0.45 -25.13
CA PRO A 227 -9.31 1.74 -24.74
C PRO A 227 -10.85 1.73 -24.68
N GLY A 228 -11.41 2.18 -23.56
CA GLY A 228 -12.86 2.29 -23.35
C GLY A 228 -13.56 0.98 -22.98
N SER A 229 -12.82 -0.09 -22.68
CA SER A 229 -13.42 -1.39 -22.30
C SER A 229 -14.06 -1.37 -20.94
N VAL A 230 -13.52 -0.59 -20.00
CA VAL A 230 -14.11 -0.40 -18.69
C VAL A 230 -14.70 1.01 -18.64
N PRO A 231 -16.04 1.16 -18.64
CA PRO A 231 -16.68 2.46 -18.47
C PRO A 231 -16.26 3.08 -17.13
N ARG A 232 -16.21 4.41 -17.04
CA ARG A 232 -16.11 5.14 -15.76
C ARG A 232 -17.43 5.00 -15.01
N ASP A 233 -17.66 3.84 -14.41
CA ASP A 233 -18.85 3.43 -13.68
C ASP A 233 -18.59 3.53 -12.17
N ILE A 234 -19.62 3.82 -11.37
CA ILE A 234 -19.52 3.85 -9.90
C ILE A 234 -19.01 2.52 -9.31
N ARG A 235 -19.24 1.40 -10.01
CA ARG A 235 -18.72 0.07 -9.66
C ARG A 235 -17.18 -0.02 -9.70
N VAL A 236 -16.49 0.90 -10.39
CA VAL A 236 -15.02 1.06 -10.33
C VAL A 236 -14.55 1.48 -8.94
N LEU A 237 -15.40 2.19 -8.19
CA LEU A 237 -15.16 2.59 -6.81
C LEU A 237 -15.55 1.51 -5.79
N LEU A 238 -16.14 0.41 -6.25
CA LEU A 238 -16.59 -0.72 -5.44
C LEU A 238 -15.83 -1.98 -5.84
N PRO A 239 -14.61 -2.19 -5.32
CA PRO A 239 -13.82 -3.37 -5.66
C PRO A 239 -14.56 -4.70 -5.46
N GLY A 240 -15.56 -4.75 -4.56
CA GLY A 240 -16.40 -5.94 -4.33
C GLY A 240 -17.33 -6.33 -5.48
N SER A 241 -17.44 -5.51 -6.53
CA SER A 241 -18.15 -5.85 -7.78
C SER A 241 -17.21 -5.95 -8.99
N SER A 242 -15.89 -5.93 -8.78
CA SER A 242 -14.89 -5.90 -9.86
C SER A 242 -14.83 -7.22 -10.64
N ASP A 243 -15.01 -8.35 -9.97
CA ASP A 243 -15.17 -9.69 -10.56
C ASP A 243 -16.41 -9.76 -11.46
N ARG A 244 -17.56 -9.27 -10.97
CA ARG A 244 -18.80 -9.24 -11.74
C ARG A 244 -18.68 -8.33 -12.96
N MET A 245 -18.02 -7.18 -12.82
CA MET A 245 -17.75 -6.29 -13.94
C MET A 245 -16.83 -6.95 -14.98
N ALA A 246 -15.74 -7.57 -14.55
CA ALA A 246 -14.84 -8.27 -15.45
C ALA A 246 -15.55 -9.42 -16.19
N TYR A 247 -16.47 -10.11 -15.51
CA TYR A 247 -17.35 -11.11 -16.11
C TYR A 247 -18.29 -10.51 -17.15
N ASP A 248 -19.05 -9.46 -16.80
CA ASP A 248 -20.02 -8.81 -17.70
C ASP A 248 -19.33 -8.23 -18.96
N LEU A 249 -18.07 -7.81 -18.84
CA LEU A 249 -17.22 -7.33 -19.95
C LEU A 249 -16.61 -8.46 -20.80
N GLY A 250 -16.83 -9.72 -20.41
CA GLY A 250 -16.28 -10.90 -21.09
C GLY A 250 -14.76 -11.02 -20.98
N LEU A 251 -14.15 -10.47 -19.93
CA LEU A 251 -12.70 -10.54 -19.69
C LEU A 251 -12.29 -11.85 -19.03
N LEU A 252 -13.21 -12.51 -18.31
CA LEU A 252 -12.95 -13.77 -17.61
C LEU A 252 -13.19 -14.97 -18.54
N ALA A 253 -12.31 -15.96 -18.48
CA ALA A 253 -12.39 -17.24 -19.18
C ALA A 253 -13.38 -18.20 -18.50
N ALA A 254 -14.52 -17.67 -18.11
CA ALA A 254 -15.60 -18.41 -17.47
C ALA A 254 -16.71 -18.76 -18.48
N GLN A 255 -17.46 -19.83 -18.17
CA GLN A 255 -18.66 -20.23 -18.88
C GLN A 255 -19.78 -20.47 -17.85
N GLY A 256 -21.02 -20.13 -18.20
CA GLY A 256 -22.18 -20.29 -17.32
C GLY A 256 -22.44 -19.07 -16.41
N PRO A 257 -23.52 -19.10 -15.61
CA PRO A 257 -23.91 -17.99 -14.75
C PRO A 257 -22.82 -17.54 -13.77
N PHE A 258 -22.72 -16.23 -13.49
CA PHE A 258 -21.69 -15.64 -12.63
C PHE A 258 -21.59 -16.32 -11.24
N GLU A 259 -22.73 -16.63 -10.63
CA GLU A 259 -22.75 -17.26 -9.29
C GLU A 259 -22.10 -18.65 -9.28
N GLN A 260 -21.97 -19.32 -10.43
CA GLN A 260 -21.33 -20.63 -10.53
C GLN A 260 -19.80 -20.54 -10.70
N ILE A 261 -19.28 -19.37 -11.07
CA ILE A 261 -17.85 -19.16 -11.31
C ILE A 261 -17.17 -18.55 -10.07
N LYS A 262 -17.96 -18.07 -9.12
CA LYS A 262 -17.52 -17.56 -7.82
C LYS A 262 -17.36 -18.75 -6.87
N SER A 263 -16.31 -19.51 -7.10
CA SER A 263 -15.93 -20.72 -6.35
C SER A 263 -14.55 -20.58 -5.73
#